data_AF-A0A853D1L2-F1
#
_entry.id   AF-A0A853D1L2-F1
#
_cell.length_a   1.000
_cell.length_b   1.000
_cell.length_c   1.000
_cell.angle_alpha   90.00
_cell.angle_beta   90.00
_cell.angle_gamma   90.00
#
_symmetry.space_group_name_H-M   'P 1'
#
loop_
_entity.id
_entity.type
_entity.pdbx_description
1 polymer ?
#
loop_
_entity_poly.entity_id
_entity_poly.type
_entity_poly.pdbx_seq_one_letter_code
_entity_poly.pdbx_strand_id
1 'polypeptide(L)'
;MKVKHLLWSLLAIIVMWSCGKDDDPEPPAAAPTIANFTPESGPVGTEITINGTNFSTTVASNTVKIGTATATVTAATATQLKATVPTGATTAKVTVTVGGKTATSTKDFTVTVPNEDDPNGDDPNGDDPNGDDPTNEAPTAEDQSFEVAEDESLIGSVEGSDPEGDELTFALVTDESELFQVAENGEISLAEGKNLDFETATEHTLTLSVSDGTNEPVEFTVTVKVVNVIDTLFEDPASFIMEFDVAAGQELKIGLNNQYEYNYSINWGDGTEENYTTNENPTHTYDNADTYTIAIKGVFPALRMGFADIDSRSALVDVAQWGTNVWQSMANAFASCTNLIDFSATDVPDLSEVVDMNSMFSEATLFNGNIGDWDTGNVTNMYGIFANAHAFNQPLVQTEGGWNTSKVTNMSFMFYNEGGTHTFNQDLSSWDTSNVTDMSYMFSSFGGSHAFNQDLSSWDTSNVTDMIYMFYNEGGSHAFDQSLAAWDIGSVTDMSYMLSNSGMSPENYSATLIGWGNKADDQIPDYISLGPHGLEYCSGVAVSFAISNLTNPVANGGNGWTINHAGAVNCP
;
A
#
# COMPACT_ATOMS: atom_id res chain seq x y z
N MET A 1 -13.17 13.81 -26.19
CA MET A 1 -14.43 13.10 -26.51
C MET A 1 -14.80 12.29 -25.28
N LYS A 2 -15.85 12.73 -24.57
CA LYS A 2 -16.54 12.16 -23.39
C LYS A 2 -15.80 11.13 -22.51
N VAL A 3 -15.32 11.60 -21.36
CA VAL A 3 -15.17 10.81 -20.12
C VAL A 3 -16.52 10.81 -19.41
N LYS A 4 -16.98 9.64 -18.93
CA LYS A 4 -18.16 9.52 -18.05
C LYS A 4 -17.67 9.37 -16.60
N HIS A 5 -17.92 10.43 -15.83
CA HIS A 5 -18.01 10.45 -14.36
C HIS A 5 -19.07 9.44 -13.86
N LEU A 6 -18.85 8.63 -12.82
CA LEU A 6 -18.55 8.87 -11.40
C LEU A 6 -19.80 8.61 -10.54
N LEU A 7 -19.58 8.04 -9.34
CA LEU A 7 -20.42 7.98 -8.12
C LEU A 7 -20.59 6.52 -7.65
N TRP A 8 -20.42 6.14 -6.38
CA TRP A 8 -19.80 6.69 -5.16
C TRP A 8 -20.17 5.67 -4.07
N SER A 9 -19.27 5.36 -3.13
CA SER A 9 -19.70 5.12 -1.74
C SER A 9 -18.51 5.15 -0.78
N LEU A 10 -18.49 6.20 0.04
CA LEU A 10 -17.71 6.33 1.26
C LEU A 10 -17.93 5.14 2.21
N LEU A 11 -16.87 4.69 2.87
CA LEU A 11 -16.96 4.06 4.18
C LEU A 11 -16.09 4.85 5.16
N ALA A 12 -16.75 5.51 6.12
CA ALA A 12 -16.09 6.18 7.23
C ALA A 12 -15.81 5.16 8.34
N ILE A 13 -14.53 5.01 8.71
CA ILE A 13 -14.11 4.27 9.90
C ILE A 13 -14.02 5.29 11.04
N ILE A 14 -14.81 5.08 12.09
CA ILE A 14 -14.66 5.76 13.38
C ILE A 14 -14.07 4.73 14.35
N VAL A 15 -12.84 4.99 14.78
CA VAL A 15 -12.23 4.35 15.95
C VAL A 15 -12.62 5.16 17.19
N MET A 16 -13.12 4.49 18.23
CA MET A 16 -12.93 4.95 19.62
C MET A 16 -12.71 3.77 20.57
N TRP A 17 -11.67 3.97 21.38
CA TRP A 17 -11.08 3.11 22.39
C TRP A 17 -11.85 3.20 23.72
N SER A 18 -12.09 2.08 24.42
CA SER A 18 -12.27 2.07 25.89
C SER A 18 -12.24 0.66 26.51
N CYS A 19 -11.51 0.52 27.61
CA CYS A 19 -11.55 -0.63 28.52
C CYS A 19 -12.80 -0.61 29.42
N GLY A 20 -13.38 -1.79 29.70
CA GLY A 20 -14.17 -2.03 30.91
C GLY A 20 -15.40 -2.95 30.76
N LYS A 21 -15.23 -4.22 31.17
CA LYS A 21 -16.21 -5.21 31.66
C LYS A 21 -17.71 -5.14 31.27
N ASP A 22 -18.13 -6.29 30.74
CA ASP A 22 -19.41 -7.01 30.87
C ASP A 22 -20.63 -6.55 30.05
N ASP A 23 -21.08 -7.50 29.21
CA ASP A 23 -22.40 -7.69 28.59
C ASP A 23 -22.88 -6.70 27.51
N ASP A 24 -22.21 -6.67 26.35
CA ASP A 24 -22.89 -6.32 25.10
C ASP A 24 -23.57 -7.58 24.50
N PRO A 25 -24.85 -7.49 24.07
CA PRO A 25 -25.53 -8.61 23.45
C PRO A 25 -24.80 -8.98 22.15
N GLU A 26 -24.42 -10.25 22.04
CA GLU A 26 -23.86 -10.85 20.84
C GLU A 26 -24.56 -10.32 19.58
N PRO A 27 -23.82 -9.84 18.56
CA PRO A 27 -24.44 -9.32 17.34
C PRO A 27 -25.42 -10.37 16.79
N PRO A 28 -26.64 -9.98 16.39
CA PRO A 28 -27.70 -10.92 16.06
C PRO A 28 -27.23 -11.86 14.95
N ALA A 29 -27.15 -13.15 15.25
CA ALA A 29 -26.65 -14.19 14.35
C ALA A 29 -27.15 -13.97 12.91
N ALA A 30 -26.24 -13.88 11.94
CA ALA A 30 -26.57 -13.60 10.55
C ALA A 30 -27.54 -14.66 9.99
N ALA A 31 -28.42 -14.26 9.06
CA ALA A 31 -29.37 -15.21 8.45
C ALA A 31 -28.62 -16.26 7.61
N PRO A 32 -29.06 -17.53 7.58
CA PRO A 32 -28.48 -18.51 6.69
C PRO A 32 -28.69 -18.09 5.22
N THR A 33 -27.79 -18.53 4.35
CA THR A 33 -27.95 -18.43 2.89
C THR A 33 -27.79 -19.81 2.26
N ILE A 34 -28.33 -20.02 1.06
CA ILE A 34 -28.10 -21.22 0.25
C ILE A 34 -27.55 -20.74 -1.08
N ALA A 35 -26.31 -21.12 -1.40
CA ALA A 35 -25.68 -20.85 -2.67
C ALA A 35 -26.13 -21.90 -3.71
N ASN A 36 -25.99 -23.18 -3.38
CA ASN A 36 -26.40 -24.31 -4.23
C ASN A 36 -26.62 -25.58 -3.39
N PHE A 37 -27.04 -26.66 -4.05
CA PHE A 37 -27.06 -28.00 -3.47
C PHE A 37 -26.81 -29.06 -4.55
N THR A 38 -26.16 -30.16 -4.20
CA THR A 38 -25.80 -31.25 -5.12
C THR A 38 -26.06 -32.63 -4.49
N PRO A 39 -26.58 -33.63 -5.22
CA PRO A 39 -27.13 -33.51 -6.58
C PRO A 39 -28.44 -32.67 -6.62
N GLU A 40 -28.84 -32.19 -7.80
CA GLU A 40 -30.10 -31.45 -7.98
C GLU A 40 -31.34 -32.35 -8.11
N SER A 41 -31.14 -33.67 -8.22
CA SER A 41 -32.21 -34.68 -8.26
C SER A 41 -31.84 -35.98 -7.57
N GLY A 42 -32.84 -36.79 -7.20
CA GLY A 42 -32.62 -38.13 -6.66
C GLY A 42 -33.85 -38.71 -5.94
N PRO A 43 -33.89 -40.06 -5.77
CA PRO A 43 -34.97 -40.71 -5.04
C PRO A 43 -34.90 -40.46 -3.52
N VAL A 44 -35.95 -40.89 -2.82
CA VAL A 44 -35.94 -40.93 -1.35
C VAL A 44 -34.73 -41.73 -0.87
N GLY A 45 -33.92 -41.15 0.03
CA GLY A 45 -32.68 -41.75 0.52
C GLY A 45 -31.40 -41.18 -0.07
N THR A 46 -31.46 -40.38 -1.15
CA THR A 46 -30.27 -39.69 -1.70
C THR A 46 -29.66 -38.75 -0.67
N GLU A 47 -28.33 -38.78 -0.51
CA GLU A 47 -27.60 -37.75 0.25
C GLU A 47 -27.45 -36.50 -0.64
N ILE A 48 -27.83 -35.34 -0.10
CA ILE A 48 -27.67 -34.02 -0.71
C ILE A 48 -26.71 -33.18 0.13
N THR A 49 -25.77 -32.52 -0.53
CA THR A 49 -24.88 -31.52 0.05
C THR A 49 -25.44 -30.14 -0.27
N ILE A 50 -25.57 -29.27 0.74
CA ILE A 50 -26.11 -27.92 0.61
C ILE A 50 -25.01 -26.93 1.00
N ASN A 51 -24.57 -26.09 0.07
CA ASN A 51 -23.53 -25.09 0.31
C ASN A 51 -24.17 -23.71 0.53
N GLY A 52 -23.62 -22.93 1.45
CA GLY A 52 -24.16 -21.63 1.84
C GLY A 52 -23.32 -20.96 2.92
N THR A 53 -23.93 -20.09 3.71
CA THR A 53 -23.27 -19.40 4.84
C THR A 53 -24.19 -19.32 6.05
N ASN A 54 -23.58 -19.08 7.23
CA ASN A 54 -24.26 -18.95 8.51
C ASN A 54 -25.10 -20.18 8.92
N PHE A 55 -24.64 -21.37 8.55
CA PHE A 55 -25.15 -22.61 9.11
C PHE A 55 -24.61 -22.85 10.52
N SER A 56 -25.33 -23.61 11.32
CA SER A 56 -24.82 -24.03 12.62
C SER A 56 -23.87 -25.22 12.42
N THR A 57 -22.69 -25.18 13.03
CA THR A 57 -21.78 -26.34 13.08
C THR A 57 -22.35 -27.52 13.90
N THR A 58 -23.40 -27.27 14.70
CA THR A 58 -24.16 -28.33 15.38
C THR A 58 -25.28 -28.85 14.49
N VAL A 59 -25.20 -30.12 14.07
CA VAL A 59 -26.17 -30.81 13.19
C VAL A 59 -27.63 -30.59 13.61
N ALA A 60 -27.96 -30.83 14.89
CA ALA A 60 -29.33 -30.76 15.40
C ALA A 60 -29.94 -29.34 15.41
N SER A 61 -29.13 -28.30 15.21
CA SER A 61 -29.57 -26.90 15.19
C SER A 61 -29.90 -26.41 13.78
N ASN A 62 -29.71 -27.24 12.75
CA ASN A 62 -30.13 -26.96 11.38
C ASN A 62 -31.37 -27.77 11.04
N THR A 63 -32.39 -27.12 10.48
CA THR A 63 -33.57 -27.81 9.93
C THR A 63 -33.57 -27.67 8.42
N VAL A 64 -33.40 -28.78 7.70
CA VAL A 64 -33.47 -28.85 6.24
C VAL A 64 -34.82 -29.41 5.81
N LYS A 65 -35.49 -28.80 4.83
CA LYS A 65 -36.70 -29.35 4.19
C LYS A 65 -36.60 -29.34 2.68
N ILE A 66 -37.15 -30.37 2.05
CA ILE A 66 -37.40 -30.43 0.60
C ILE A 66 -38.91 -30.37 0.41
N GLY A 67 -39.39 -29.21 -0.06
CA GLY A 67 -40.82 -28.89 -0.01
C GLY A 67 -41.34 -28.83 1.43
N THR A 68 -42.26 -29.73 1.79
CA THR A 68 -42.81 -29.80 3.15
C THR A 68 -42.17 -30.87 4.03
N ALA A 69 -41.41 -31.81 3.45
CA ALA A 69 -40.80 -32.93 4.15
C ALA A 69 -39.47 -32.51 4.80
N THR A 70 -39.23 -32.93 6.04
CA THR A 70 -38.02 -32.59 6.79
C THR A 70 -36.94 -33.64 6.56
N ALA A 71 -35.81 -33.21 6.02
CA ALA A 71 -34.65 -34.05 5.75
C ALA A 71 -33.84 -34.31 7.03
N THR A 72 -33.19 -35.45 7.11
CA THR A 72 -32.24 -35.76 8.20
C THR A 72 -30.90 -35.15 7.87
N VAL A 73 -30.40 -34.23 8.69
CA VAL A 73 -29.04 -33.67 8.55
C VAL A 73 -28.03 -34.64 9.15
N THR A 74 -27.00 -35.02 8.38
CA THR A 74 -25.97 -36.01 8.76
C THR A 74 -24.63 -35.37 9.08
N ALA A 75 -24.31 -34.20 8.51
CA ALA A 75 -23.10 -33.42 8.80
C ALA A 75 -23.38 -31.91 8.67
N ALA A 76 -22.62 -31.08 9.42
CA ALA A 76 -22.78 -29.63 9.40
C ALA A 76 -21.46 -28.88 9.68
N THR A 77 -21.14 -27.90 8.83
CA THR A 77 -20.14 -26.84 9.06
C THR A 77 -20.83 -25.48 9.01
N ALA A 78 -20.09 -24.38 9.13
CA ALA A 78 -20.66 -23.04 8.99
C ALA A 78 -21.13 -22.71 7.55
N THR A 79 -20.65 -23.48 6.55
CA THR A 79 -20.86 -23.22 5.13
C THR A 79 -21.41 -24.41 4.34
N GLN A 80 -21.50 -25.59 4.96
CA GLN A 80 -22.00 -26.80 4.29
C GLN A 80 -22.88 -27.65 5.22
N LEU A 81 -23.97 -28.20 4.69
CA LEU A 81 -24.79 -29.23 5.33
C LEU A 81 -24.84 -30.47 4.44
N LYS A 82 -24.83 -31.66 5.05
CA LYS A 82 -25.25 -32.90 4.38
C LYS A 82 -26.59 -33.35 4.93
N ALA A 83 -27.53 -33.70 4.06
CA ALA A 83 -28.85 -34.15 4.45
C ALA A 83 -29.36 -35.27 3.55
N THR A 84 -30.29 -36.10 4.03
CA THR A 84 -30.87 -37.20 3.24
C THR A 84 -32.29 -36.84 2.77
N VAL A 85 -32.60 -37.06 1.48
CA VAL A 85 -33.93 -36.84 0.90
C VAL A 85 -34.97 -37.67 1.66
N PRO A 86 -35.93 -37.04 2.36
CA PRO A 86 -36.82 -37.74 3.27
C PRO A 86 -37.98 -38.43 2.54
N THR A 87 -38.54 -39.47 3.16
CA THR A 87 -39.79 -40.09 2.70
C THR A 87 -40.91 -39.04 2.67
N GLY A 88 -41.62 -38.96 1.53
CA GLY A 88 -42.68 -37.97 1.31
C GLY A 88 -42.20 -36.62 0.78
N ALA A 89 -40.91 -36.47 0.44
CA ALA A 89 -40.44 -35.34 -0.35
C ALA A 89 -41.13 -35.30 -1.72
N THR A 90 -41.41 -34.10 -2.21
CA THR A 90 -41.88 -33.82 -3.57
C THR A 90 -40.93 -32.83 -4.22
N THR A 91 -40.83 -32.83 -5.56
CA THR A 91 -40.04 -31.83 -6.29
C THR A 91 -40.40 -30.42 -5.86
N ALA A 92 -39.46 -29.72 -5.23
CA ALA A 92 -39.66 -28.42 -4.61
C ALA A 92 -38.33 -27.80 -4.15
N LYS A 93 -38.36 -26.52 -3.76
CA LYS A 93 -37.23 -25.82 -3.13
C LYS A 93 -36.71 -26.53 -1.88
N VAL A 94 -35.39 -26.42 -1.69
CA VAL A 94 -34.71 -26.76 -0.44
C VAL A 94 -34.75 -25.54 0.48
N THR A 95 -35.10 -25.73 1.74
CA THR A 95 -35.06 -24.68 2.77
C THR A 95 -34.16 -25.08 3.92
N VAL A 96 -33.40 -24.14 4.45
CA VAL A 96 -32.53 -24.31 5.61
C VAL A 96 -32.93 -23.30 6.67
N THR A 97 -33.29 -23.77 7.86
CA THR A 97 -33.62 -22.91 9.01
C THR A 97 -32.61 -23.08 10.14
N VAL A 98 -32.01 -21.96 10.57
CA VAL A 98 -31.03 -21.89 11.66
C VAL A 98 -31.40 -20.73 12.58
N GLY A 99 -31.49 -20.99 13.89
CA GLY A 99 -31.82 -19.94 14.87
C GLY A 99 -33.15 -19.21 14.59
N GLY A 100 -34.11 -19.87 13.95
CA GLY A 100 -35.41 -19.30 13.58
C GLY A 100 -35.43 -18.45 12.29
N LYS A 101 -34.29 -18.33 11.59
CA LYS A 101 -34.18 -17.65 10.28
C LYS A 101 -34.09 -18.69 9.16
N THR A 102 -34.78 -18.48 8.05
CA THR A 102 -34.90 -19.46 6.96
C THR A 102 -34.33 -18.92 5.65
N ALA A 103 -33.45 -19.70 5.02
CA ALA A 103 -33.01 -19.56 3.64
C ALA A 103 -33.82 -20.49 2.73
N THR A 104 -34.10 -20.07 1.50
CA THR A 104 -34.75 -20.88 0.47
C THR A 104 -33.87 -20.88 -0.76
N SER A 105 -33.66 -22.05 -1.36
CA SER A 105 -32.87 -22.19 -2.56
C SER A 105 -33.51 -21.47 -3.76
N THR A 106 -32.71 -21.17 -4.77
CA THR A 106 -33.18 -20.60 -6.04
C THR A 106 -33.71 -21.69 -6.99
N LYS A 107 -33.17 -22.91 -6.93
CA LYS A 107 -33.59 -24.09 -7.72
C LYS A 107 -34.42 -25.08 -6.91
N ASP A 108 -35.27 -25.86 -7.59
CA ASP A 108 -36.00 -26.98 -7.00
C ASP A 108 -35.08 -28.21 -6.94
N PHE A 109 -35.17 -29.01 -5.87
CA PHE A 109 -34.64 -30.36 -5.89
C PHE A 109 -35.67 -31.28 -6.54
N THR A 110 -35.29 -32.04 -7.57
CA THR A 110 -36.18 -32.93 -8.29
C THR A 110 -36.21 -34.31 -7.63
N VAL A 111 -37.33 -34.67 -7.00
CA VAL A 111 -37.49 -36.00 -6.39
C VAL A 111 -37.83 -36.99 -7.49
N THR A 112 -36.92 -37.92 -7.76
CA THR A 112 -37.14 -38.99 -8.75
C THR A 112 -37.78 -40.21 -8.10
N VAL A 113 -38.52 -40.98 -8.88
CA VAL A 113 -38.96 -42.31 -8.44
C VAL A 113 -37.76 -43.27 -8.60
N PRO A 114 -37.46 -44.12 -7.61
CA PRO A 114 -36.52 -45.22 -7.85
C PRO A 114 -37.05 -46.04 -9.03
N ASN A 115 -36.19 -46.40 -9.98
CA ASN A 115 -36.51 -47.46 -10.93
C ASN A 115 -36.80 -48.71 -10.10
N GLU A 116 -38.09 -49.03 -9.92
CA GLU A 116 -38.46 -50.39 -9.52
C GLU A 116 -38.22 -51.25 -10.75
N ASP A 117 -37.23 -52.14 -10.67
CA ASP A 117 -37.12 -53.29 -11.56
C ASP A 117 -38.51 -53.95 -11.62
N ASP A 118 -39.18 -53.80 -12.75
CA ASP A 118 -40.47 -54.42 -13.05
C ASP A 118 -40.35 -55.95 -12.92
N PRO A 119 -41.01 -56.60 -11.93
CA PRO A 119 -40.97 -58.04 -11.79
C PRO A 119 -42.11 -58.74 -12.54
N ASN A 120 -42.91 -58.04 -13.36
CA ASN A 120 -44.01 -58.62 -14.11
C ASN A 120 -43.88 -58.35 -15.60
N GLY A 121 -43.08 -59.18 -16.27
CA GLY A 121 -43.25 -59.43 -17.69
C GLY A 121 -44.67 -59.90 -17.99
N ASP A 122 -45.40 -59.13 -18.80
CA ASP A 122 -46.39 -59.59 -19.76
C ASP A 122 -46.91 -58.38 -20.58
N ASP A 123 -46.44 -58.22 -21.82
CA ASP A 123 -47.27 -58.34 -23.04
C ASP A 123 -46.44 -58.08 -24.32
N PRO A 124 -46.25 -59.10 -25.19
CA PRO A 124 -45.57 -58.96 -26.47
C PRO A 124 -46.57 -58.50 -27.54
N ASN A 125 -46.53 -57.21 -27.90
CA ASN A 125 -46.81 -56.62 -29.23
C ASN A 125 -47.40 -55.21 -29.07
N GLY A 126 -46.51 -54.23 -29.01
CA GLY A 126 -46.81 -52.82 -29.20
C GLY A 126 -45.85 -52.23 -30.22
N ASP A 127 -45.96 -52.65 -31.47
CA ASP A 127 -45.32 -51.95 -32.60
C ASP A 127 -45.92 -50.54 -32.69
N ASP A 128 -45.24 -49.56 -32.09
CA ASP A 128 -45.38 -48.16 -32.48
C ASP A 128 -44.53 -47.93 -33.74
N PRO A 129 -45.12 -47.67 -34.92
CA PRO A 129 -44.37 -47.49 -36.15
C PRO A 129 -43.72 -46.10 -36.30
N ASN A 130 -43.77 -45.23 -35.27
CA ASN A 130 -43.19 -43.89 -35.29
C ASN A 130 -42.29 -43.59 -34.07
N GLY A 131 -41.60 -44.60 -33.53
CA GLY A 131 -40.55 -44.37 -32.53
C GLY A 131 -39.34 -43.69 -33.16
N ASP A 132 -39.33 -42.35 -33.17
CA ASP A 132 -38.06 -41.62 -33.15
C ASP A 132 -37.36 -42.04 -31.84
N ASP A 133 -36.37 -42.91 -31.97
CA ASP A 133 -35.38 -43.20 -30.92
C ASP A 133 -34.88 -41.84 -30.40
N PRO A 134 -34.90 -41.55 -29.08
CA PRO A 134 -34.33 -40.30 -28.59
C PRO A 134 -32.88 -40.22 -29.09
N THR A 135 -32.62 -39.25 -29.96
CA THR A 135 -31.27 -39.02 -30.47
C THR A 135 -30.43 -38.49 -29.34
N ASN A 136 -29.36 -39.18 -28.97
CA ASN A 136 -28.43 -38.76 -27.92
C ASN A 136 -27.98 -37.30 -28.14
N GLU A 137 -28.26 -36.43 -27.19
CA GLU A 137 -27.80 -35.03 -27.20
C GLU A 137 -26.36 -34.97 -26.66
N ALA A 138 -25.65 -33.88 -26.94
CA ALA A 138 -24.27 -33.74 -26.46
C ALA A 138 -24.26 -33.25 -25.00
N PRO A 139 -23.21 -33.58 -24.23
CA PRO A 139 -23.07 -33.06 -22.87
C PRO A 139 -22.85 -31.55 -22.85
N THR A 140 -23.08 -30.94 -21.69
CA THR A 140 -22.88 -29.51 -21.43
C THR A 140 -22.00 -29.32 -20.21
N ALA A 141 -21.10 -28.34 -20.26
CA ALA A 141 -20.31 -27.88 -19.12
C ALA A 141 -20.14 -26.36 -19.20
N GLU A 142 -20.30 -25.68 -18.06
CA GLU A 142 -20.00 -24.25 -17.93
C GLU A 142 -18.56 -24.07 -17.42
N ASP A 143 -18.00 -22.87 -17.63
CA ASP A 143 -16.70 -22.51 -17.06
C ASP A 143 -16.73 -22.57 -15.53
N GLN A 144 -15.67 -23.12 -14.94
CA GLN A 144 -15.58 -23.40 -13.50
C GLN A 144 -14.36 -22.75 -12.88
N SER A 145 -14.39 -22.52 -11.56
CA SER A 145 -13.25 -21.98 -10.84
C SER A 145 -13.09 -22.61 -9.47
N PHE A 146 -11.84 -22.85 -9.10
CA PHE A 146 -11.43 -23.41 -7.81
C PHE A 146 -10.46 -22.45 -7.12
N GLU A 147 -10.52 -22.39 -5.80
CA GLU A 147 -9.52 -21.73 -4.95
C GLU A 147 -8.79 -22.83 -4.17
N VAL A 148 -7.47 -22.83 -4.23
CA VAL A 148 -6.62 -23.87 -3.64
C VAL A 148 -5.39 -23.24 -3.00
N ALA A 149 -5.02 -23.71 -1.82
CA ALA A 149 -3.80 -23.29 -1.15
C ALA A 149 -2.57 -23.83 -1.90
N GLU A 150 -1.46 -23.09 -1.91
CA GLU A 150 -0.30 -23.48 -2.72
C GLU A 150 0.41 -24.77 -2.26
N ASP A 151 0.19 -25.18 -1.01
CA ASP A 151 0.69 -26.42 -0.42
C ASP A 151 -0.23 -27.63 -0.69
N GLU A 152 -1.39 -27.42 -1.32
CA GLU A 152 -2.34 -28.47 -1.65
C GLU A 152 -2.11 -29.05 -3.04
N SER A 153 -2.30 -30.37 -3.15
CA SER A 153 -2.11 -31.10 -4.42
C SER A 153 -3.43 -31.47 -5.10
N LEU A 154 -4.54 -31.46 -4.36
CA LEU A 154 -5.89 -31.71 -4.89
C LEU A 154 -6.59 -30.38 -5.11
N ILE A 155 -7.03 -30.12 -6.34
CA ILE A 155 -7.64 -28.83 -6.71
C ILE A 155 -9.16 -28.88 -6.53
N GLY A 156 -9.79 -29.95 -7.02
CA GLY A 156 -11.23 -30.09 -7.00
C GLY A 156 -11.73 -31.12 -8.01
N SER A 157 -13.03 -31.12 -8.28
CA SER A 157 -13.63 -31.95 -9.32
C SER A 157 -14.58 -31.12 -10.17
N VAL A 158 -14.48 -31.27 -11.49
CA VAL A 158 -15.36 -30.57 -12.43
C VAL A 158 -16.68 -31.29 -12.60
N GLU A 159 -17.72 -30.50 -12.87
CA GLU A 159 -19.07 -31.00 -13.13
C GLU A 159 -19.49 -30.72 -14.58
N GLY A 160 -20.34 -31.58 -15.11
CA GLY A 160 -21.02 -31.45 -16.40
C GLY A 160 -22.40 -32.10 -16.33
N SER A 161 -23.26 -31.81 -17.30
CA SER A 161 -24.59 -32.39 -17.40
C SER A 161 -24.90 -32.90 -18.78
N ASP A 162 -25.50 -34.07 -18.85
CA ASP A 162 -26.01 -34.68 -20.06
C ASP A 162 -27.55 -34.72 -20.01
N PRO A 163 -28.28 -34.36 -21.08
CA PRO A 163 -29.75 -34.35 -21.09
C PRO A 163 -30.38 -35.73 -20.86
N GLU A 164 -29.74 -36.79 -21.33
CA GLU A 164 -30.18 -38.18 -21.18
C GLU A 164 -29.66 -38.81 -19.87
N GLY A 165 -28.67 -38.19 -19.25
CA GLY A 165 -28.05 -38.64 -18.00
C GLY A 165 -27.00 -39.72 -18.23
N ASP A 166 -26.38 -39.72 -19.41
CA ASP A 166 -25.27 -40.62 -19.75
C ASP A 166 -24.04 -40.37 -18.86
N GLU A 167 -23.20 -41.40 -18.73
CA GLU A 167 -21.99 -41.33 -17.92
C GLU A 167 -20.96 -40.41 -18.58
N LEU A 168 -20.47 -39.42 -17.82
CA LEU A 168 -19.55 -38.42 -18.32
C LEU A 168 -18.10 -38.75 -17.98
N THR A 169 -17.23 -38.52 -18.97
CA THR A 169 -15.78 -38.57 -18.81
C THR A 169 -15.16 -37.22 -19.12
N PHE A 170 -14.09 -36.90 -18.39
CA PHE A 170 -13.37 -35.63 -18.52
C PHE A 170 -11.93 -35.84 -18.97
N ALA A 171 -11.41 -34.91 -19.76
CA ALA A 171 -10.02 -34.93 -20.21
C ALA A 171 -9.40 -33.53 -20.24
N LEU A 172 -8.10 -33.45 -19.96
CA LEU A 172 -7.32 -32.23 -20.12
C LEU A 172 -7.04 -31.98 -21.60
N VAL A 173 -7.46 -30.82 -22.12
CA VAL A 173 -7.19 -30.38 -23.50
C VAL A 173 -5.92 -29.54 -23.54
N THR A 174 -5.80 -28.55 -22.65
CA THR A 174 -4.63 -27.65 -22.59
C THR A 174 -4.35 -27.17 -21.18
N ASP A 175 -3.07 -27.21 -20.81
CA ASP A 175 -2.49 -26.60 -19.62
C ASP A 175 -1.12 -26.01 -20.03
N GLU A 176 -1.02 -24.68 -20.12
CA GLU A 176 0.24 -24.03 -20.48
C GLU A 176 1.29 -24.08 -19.35
N SER A 177 0.86 -24.32 -18.11
CA SER A 177 1.74 -24.38 -16.94
C SER A 177 2.40 -25.75 -16.77
N GLU A 178 1.83 -26.79 -17.39
CA GLU A 178 2.24 -28.19 -17.22
C GLU A 178 2.30 -28.61 -15.73
N LEU A 179 1.34 -28.11 -14.94
CA LEU A 179 1.23 -28.37 -13.50
C LEU A 179 0.12 -29.37 -13.17
N PHE A 180 -0.91 -29.49 -14.02
CA PHE A 180 -2.15 -30.17 -13.68
C PHE A 180 -2.32 -31.51 -14.41
N GLN A 181 -3.05 -32.40 -13.77
CA GLN A 181 -3.57 -33.64 -14.35
C GLN A 181 -5.07 -33.75 -14.04
N VAL A 182 -5.80 -34.42 -14.93
CA VAL A 182 -7.25 -34.59 -14.82
C VAL A 182 -7.57 -36.09 -14.95
N ALA A 183 -8.27 -36.64 -13.96
CA ALA A 183 -8.78 -38.00 -14.00
C ALA A 183 -10.09 -38.07 -14.79
N GLU A 184 -10.43 -39.24 -15.34
CA GLU A 184 -11.63 -39.43 -16.17
C GLU A 184 -12.93 -39.07 -15.42
N ASN A 185 -12.95 -39.16 -14.10
CA ASN A 185 -14.08 -38.77 -13.25
C ASN A 185 -14.19 -37.26 -12.99
N GLY A 186 -13.35 -36.44 -13.62
CA GLY A 186 -13.33 -34.99 -13.46
C GLY A 186 -12.48 -34.47 -12.30
N GLU A 187 -11.78 -35.32 -11.55
CA GLU A 187 -10.89 -34.86 -10.48
C GLU A 187 -9.65 -34.18 -11.07
N ILE A 188 -9.35 -32.96 -10.60
CA ILE A 188 -8.18 -32.17 -10.96
C ILE A 188 -7.19 -32.21 -9.80
N SER A 189 -5.94 -32.60 -10.07
CA SER A 189 -4.84 -32.57 -9.12
C SER A 189 -3.57 -32.03 -9.79
N LEU A 190 -2.54 -31.76 -9.00
CA LEU A 190 -1.20 -31.51 -9.53
C LEU A 190 -0.61 -32.81 -10.10
N ALA A 191 0.18 -32.66 -11.16
CA ALA A 191 0.99 -33.73 -11.72
C ALA A 191 2.14 -34.09 -10.76
N GLU A 192 2.64 -35.34 -10.86
CA GLU A 192 3.66 -35.85 -9.93
C GLU A 192 4.91 -34.95 -9.87
N GLY A 193 5.26 -34.51 -8.66
CA GLY A 193 6.44 -33.68 -8.41
C GLY A 193 6.28 -32.20 -8.79
N LYS A 194 5.06 -31.75 -9.12
CA LYS A 194 4.71 -30.34 -9.33
C LYS A 194 4.10 -29.76 -8.05
N ASN A 195 4.31 -28.46 -7.86
CA ASN A 195 3.75 -27.68 -6.76
C ASN A 195 3.13 -26.41 -7.34
N LEU A 196 2.16 -25.85 -6.64
CA LEU A 196 1.75 -24.46 -6.84
C LEU A 196 2.74 -23.56 -6.10
N ASP A 197 2.82 -22.31 -6.56
CA ASP A 197 3.68 -21.28 -6.00
C ASP A 197 2.98 -19.95 -6.30
N PHE A 198 2.41 -19.34 -5.27
CA PHE A 198 1.63 -18.12 -5.38
C PHE A 198 2.49 -16.95 -5.88
N GLU A 199 3.74 -16.86 -5.41
CA GLU A 199 4.71 -15.85 -5.80
C GLU A 199 5.08 -15.95 -7.29
N THR A 200 5.06 -17.17 -7.84
CA THR A 200 5.24 -17.40 -9.28
C THR A 200 3.97 -17.08 -10.09
N ALA A 201 2.80 -17.56 -9.66
CA ALA A 201 1.53 -17.32 -10.34
C ALA A 201 0.32 -17.43 -9.40
N THR A 202 -0.47 -16.35 -9.32
CA THR A 202 -1.70 -16.31 -8.50
C THR A 202 -2.89 -17.05 -9.11
N GLU A 203 -2.84 -17.39 -10.40
CA GLU A 203 -3.88 -18.16 -11.08
C GLU A 203 -3.34 -18.93 -12.28
N HIS A 204 -4.02 -20.04 -12.61
CA HIS A 204 -3.79 -20.86 -13.78
C HIS A 204 -5.11 -21.10 -14.52
N THR A 205 -5.05 -21.18 -15.84
CA THR A 205 -6.21 -21.46 -16.69
C THR A 205 -6.00 -22.75 -17.46
N LEU A 206 -6.97 -23.66 -17.36
CA LEU A 206 -6.99 -24.95 -18.04
C LEU A 206 -8.15 -25.00 -19.02
N THR A 207 -7.96 -25.67 -20.14
CA THR A 207 -9.08 -26.08 -21.01
C THR A 207 -9.30 -27.57 -20.84
N LEU A 208 -10.51 -27.96 -20.45
CA LEU A 208 -10.92 -29.36 -20.29
C LEU A 208 -12.03 -29.67 -21.29
N SER A 209 -12.24 -30.96 -21.57
CA SER A 209 -13.39 -31.44 -22.32
C SER A 209 -14.22 -32.44 -21.53
N VAL A 210 -15.53 -32.46 -21.78
CA VAL A 210 -16.48 -33.44 -21.26
C VAL A 210 -17.09 -34.24 -22.41
N SER A 211 -17.22 -35.56 -22.25
CA SER A 211 -17.76 -36.48 -23.26
C SER A 211 -18.69 -37.52 -22.64
N ASP A 212 -19.78 -37.80 -23.35
CA ASP A 212 -20.75 -38.89 -23.14
C ASP A 212 -20.32 -40.20 -23.84
N GLY A 213 -19.19 -40.18 -24.58
CA GLY A 213 -18.66 -41.31 -25.34
C GLY A 213 -19.29 -41.51 -26.73
N THR A 214 -20.29 -40.72 -27.11
CA THR A 214 -21.08 -40.85 -28.34
C THR A 214 -21.00 -39.59 -29.21
N ASN A 215 -21.04 -38.41 -28.58
CA ASN A 215 -21.01 -37.12 -29.25
C ASN A 215 -19.61 -36.50 -29.18
N GLU A 216 -19.36 -35.50 -30.02
CA GLU A 216 -18.08 -34.76 -29.98
C GLU A 216 -17.93 -34.07 -28.60
N PRO A 217 -16.77 -34.20 -27.93
CA PRO A 217 -16.56 -33.62 -26.61
C PRO A 217 -16.74 -32.09 -26.60
N VAL A 218 -17.32 -31.58 -25.52
CA VAL A 218 -17.50 -30.13 -25.31
C VAL A 218 -16.39 -29.59 -24.43
N GLU A 219 -15.70 -28.55 -24.91
CA GLU A 219 -14.64 -27.87 -24.18
C GLU A 219 -15.19 -26.75 -23.28
N PHE A 220 -14.58 -26.58 -22.12
CA PHE A 220 -14.87 -25.51 -21.16
C PHE A 220 -13.60 -25.10 -20.41
N THR A 221 -13.63 -23.92 -19.79
CA THR A 221 -12.49 -23.35 -19.09
C THR A 221 -12.56 -23.63 -17.59
N VAL A 222 -11.42 -23.95 -16.99
CA VAL A 222 -11.26 -24.03 -15.53
C VAL A 222 -10.21 -23.03 -15.08
N THR A 223 -10.58 -22.13 -14.17
CA THR A 223 -9.65 -21.19 -13.53
C THR A 223 -9.30 -21.66 -12.12
N VAL A 224 -8.04 -22.03 -11.92
CA VAL A 224 -7.48 -22.38 -10.61
C VAL A 224 -6.82 -21.15 -10.01
N LYS A 225 -7.40 -20.61 -8.94
CA LYS A 225 -6.81 -19.49 -8.18
C LYS A 225 -5.98 -20.05 -7.03
N VAL A 226 -4.74 -19.61 -6.96
CA VAL A 226 -3.81 -20.00 -5.90
C VAL A 226 -3.99 -19.06 -4.72
N VAL A 227 -4.10 -19.63 -3.52
CA VAL A 227 -4.15 -18.90 -2.26
C VAL A 227 -2.78 -19.03 -1.61
N ASN A 228 -2.15 -17.90 -1.33
CA ASN A 228 -0.87 -17.84 -0.63
C ASN A 228 -0.98 -18.49 0.76
N VAL A 229 -0.05 -19.39 1.07
CA VAL A 229 0.20 -19.95 2.38
C VAL A 229 1.49 -19.35 2.90
N ILE A 230 1.35 -18.41 3.84
CA ILE A 230 2.50 -17.72 4.44
C ILE A 230 3.29 -18.71 5.29
N ASP A 231 4.41 -19.20 4.76
CA ASP A 231 5.30 -20.15 5.42
C ASP A 231 6.46 -19.45 6.12
N THR A 232 6.86 -18.28 5.62
CA THR A 232 7.97 -17.51 6.17
C THR A 232 7.63 -16.03 6.39
N LEU A 233 8.42 -15.35 7.22
CA LEU A 233 8.31 -13.90 7.36
C LEU A 233 8.61 -13.14 6.06
N PHE A 234 9.27 -13.76 5.08
CA PHE A 234 9.63 -13.13 3.80
C PHE A 234 8.46 -13.09 2.82
N GLU A 235 7.54 -14.06 2.89
CA GLU A 235 6.33 -14.11 2.07
C GLU A 235 5.19 -13.28 2.67
N ASP A 236 5.29 -12.95 3.96
CA ASP A 236 4.23 -12.27 4.67
C ASP A 236 4.12 -10.78 4.24
N PRO A 237 3.01 -10.34 3.64
CA PRO A 237 2.82 -8.95 3.24
C PRO A 237 2.72 -8.00 4.44
N ALA A 238 2.59 -8.50 5.66
CA ALA A 238 2.64 -7.70 6.88
C ALA A 238 4.07 -7.41 7.35
N SER A 239 5.08 -8.14 6.89
CA SER A 239 6.47 -7.99 7.30
C SER A 239 7.11 -6.74 6.71
N PHE A 240 7.99 -6.11 7.49
CA PHE A 240 8.93 -5.11 7.01
C PHE A 240 10.19 -5.81 6.54
N ILE A 241 10.57 -5.63 5.27
CA ILE A 241 11.67 -6.36 4.63
C ILE A 241 12.73 -5.38 4.15
N MET A 242 13.99 -5.67 4.49
CA MET A 242 15.17 -4.88 4.14
C MET A 242 16.27 -5.78 3.58
N GLU A 243 17.17 -5.21 2.81
CA GLU A 243 18.39 -5.89 2.37
C GLU A 243 19.64 -5.20 2.92
N PHE A 244 20.58 -6.01 3.40
CA PHE A 244 21.86 -5.55 3.93
C PHE A 244 23.04 -6.23 3.22
N ASP A 245 23.98 -5.45 2.69
CA ASP A 245 25.28 -5.94 2.21
C ASP A 245 26.24 -6.07 3.40
N VAL A 246 26.46 -7.29 3.87
CA VAL A 246 27.16 -7.58 5.13
C VAL A 246 28.52 -8.21 4.84
N ALA A 247 29.56 -7.73 5.53
CA ALA A 247 30.90 -8.32 5.43
C ALA A 247 31.05 -9.57 6.33
N ALA A 248 31.97 -10.47 5.95
CA ALA A 248 32.27 -11.66 6.75
C ALA A 248 32.77 -11.30 8.15
N GLY A 249 32.10 -11.83 9.17
CA GLY A 249 32.37 -11.57 10.60
C GLY A 249 31.84 -10.23 11.10
N GLN A 250 31.04 -9.49 10.31
CA GLN A 250 30.40 -8.26 10.75
C GLN A 250 29.26 -8.57 11.73
N GLU A 251 29.22 -7.83 12.84
CA GLU A 251 28.05 -7.73 13.70
C GLU A 251 27.15 -6.62 13.12
N LEU A 252 25.99 -7.02 12.58
CA LEU A 252 24.96 -6.11 12.13
C LEU A 252 24.09 -5.69 13.30
N LYS A 253 23.81 -4.38 13.40
CA LYS A 253 22.94 -3.77 14.42
C LYS A 253 21.80 -3.00 13.77
N ILE A 254 20.56 -3.35 14.12
CA ILE A 254 19.39 -2.57 13.71
C ILE A 254 19.12 -1.50 14.77
N GLY A 255 19.16 -0.23 14.38
CA GLY A 255 18.94 0.89 15.30
C GLY A 255 17.46 1.04 15.64
N LEU A 256 17.13 1.08 16.93
CA LEU A 256 15.78 1.30 17.44
C LEU A 256 15.66 2.65 18.17
N ASN A 257 14.42 3.11 18.35
CA ASN A 257 14.12 4.26 19.20
C ASN A 257 13.62 3.79 20.58
N ASN A 258 14.45 3.97 21.60
CA ASN A 258 14.17 3.54 22.97
C ASN A 258 12.99 4.25 23.68
N GLN A 259 12.28 5.16 22.99
CA GLN A 259 11.07 5.79 23.49
C GLN A 259 9.81 4.95 23.23
N TYR A 260 9.88 3.94 22.36
CA TYR A 260 8.75 3.09 22.01
C TYR A 260 8.88 1.68 22.58
N GLU A 261 7.75 0.98 22.60
CA GLU A 261 7.64 -0.42 22.97
C GLU A 261 7.74 -1.30 21.72
N TYR A 262 8.45 -2.43 21.85
CA TYR A 262 8.70 -3.35 20.75
C TYR A 262 8.28 -4.76 21.16
N ASN A 263 7.68 -5.48 20.23
CA ASN A 263 7.34 -6.89 20.37
C ASN A 263 7.26 -7.52 18.98
N TYR A 264 8.39 -7.97 18.47
CA TYR A 264 8.53 -8.41 17.09
C TYR A 264 9.40 -9.66 16.96
N SER A 265 9.20 -10.37 15.87
CA SER A 265 10.06 -11.44 15.38
C SER A 265 10.94 -10.88 14.26
N ILE A 266 12.18 -11.34 14.19
CA ILE A 266 13.11 -11.02 13.12
C ILE A 266 13.70 -12.31 12.56
N ASN A 267 13.65 -12.45 11.24
CA ASN A 267 14.40 -13.45 10.51
C ASN A 267 15.59 -12.77 9.85
N TRP A 268 16.80 -13.19 10.21
CA TRP A 268 18.06 -12.57 9.81
C TRP A 268 18.53 -12.98 8.40
N GLY A 269 17.79 -13.84 7.70
CA GLY A 269 18.11 -14.23 6.32
C GLY A 269 19.18 -15.31 6.19
N ASP A 270 19.71 -15.81 7.31
CA ASP A 270 20.70 -16.90 7.34
C ASP A 270 20.15 -18.19 7.99
N GLY A 271 18.82 -18.27 8.15
CA GLY A 271 18.11 -19.34 8.85
C GLY A 271 17.97 -19.11 10.36
N THR A 272 18.48 -18.01 10.90
CA THR A 272 18.28 -17.60 12.29
C THR A 272 17.03 -16.74 12.42
N GLU A 273 16.12 -17.12 13.32
CA GLU A 273 14.95 -16.33 13.69
C GLU A 273 14.90 -16.12 15.20
N GLU A 274 14.61 -14.88 15.61
CA GLU A 274 14.62 -14.46 17.01
C GLU A 274 13.42 -13.59 17.34
N ASN A 275 13.07 -13.52 18.64
CA ASN A 275 11.95 -12.72 19.13
C ASN A 275 12.46 -11.69 20.15
N TYR A 276 12.03 -10.44 19.98
CA TYR A 276 12.41 -9.32 20.81
C TYR A 276 11.20 -8.69 21.47
N THR A 277 11.34 -8.36 22.76
CA THR A 277 10.33 -7.62 23.55
C THR A 277 10.95 -6.40 24.25
N THR A 278 12.19 -6.07 23.88
CA THR A 278 12.96 -4.95 24.42
C THR A 278 13.15 -3.90 23.34
N ASN A 279 13.49 -2.69 23.75
CA ASN A 279 13.84 -1.57 22.87
C ASN A 279 15.36 -1.36 22.78
N GLU A 280 16.12 -2.42 23.08
CA GLU A 280 17.56 -2.46 22.84
C GLU A 280 17.81 -2.85 21.39
N ASN A 281 18.81 -2.24 20.76
CA ASN A 281 19.14 -2.52 19.37
C ASN A 281 19.49 -4.02 19.20
N PRO A 282 18.76 -4.79 18.38
CA PRO A 282 19.10 -6.18 18.12
C PRO A 282 20.40 -6.23 17.31
N THR A 283 21.16 -7.31 17.52
CA THR A 283 22.44 -7.52 16.85
C THR A 283 22.58 -8.97 16.41
N HIS A 284 23.18 -9.18 15.23
CA HIS A 284 23.47 -10.51 14.71
C HIS A 284 24.81 -10.54 13.98
N THR A 285 25.57 -11.62 14.11
CA THR A 285 26.89 -11.76 13.46
C THR A 285 26.80 -12.73 12.31
N TYR A 286 27.26 -12.30 11.13
CA TYR A 286 27.27 -13.13 9.94
C TYR A 286 28.66 -13.71 9.69
N ASP A 287 28.75 -15.03 9.49
CA ASP A 287 30.03 -15.71 9.25
C ASP A 287 30.60 -15.43 7.85
N ASN A 288 29.73 -15.20 6.87
CA ASN A 288 30.08 -15.01 5.46
C ASN A 288 29.69 -13.60 4.99
N ALA A 289 30.40 -13.13 3.97
CA ALA A 289 29.99 -11.91 3.28
C ALA A 289 28.91 -12.26 2.25
N ASP A 290 27.77 -11.59 2.32
CA ASP A 290 26.66 -11.73 1.37
C ASP A 290 25.69 -10.55 1.50
N THR A 291 24.76 -10.45 0.58
CA THR A 291 23.56 -9.64 0.76
C THR A 291 22.49 -10.48 1.45
N TYR A 292 22.07 -10.03 2.63
CA TYR A 292 21.08 -10.72 3.45
C TYR A 292 19.75 -9.97 3.43
N THR A 293 18.68 -10.67 3.08
CA THR A 293 17.30 -10.20 3.23
C THR A 293 16.86 -10.44 4.67
N ILE A 294 16.39 -9.39 5.33
CA ILE A 294 15.94 -9.43 6.74
C ILE A 294 14.47 -9.07 6.76
N ALA A 295 13.65 -9.91 7.42
CA ALA A 295 12.23 -9.68 7.60
C ALA A 295 11.87 -9.48 9.08
N ILE A 296 11.08 -8.46 9.37
CA ILE A 296 10.63 -8.11 10.72
C ILE A 296 9.11 -8.05 10.75
N LYS A 297 8.49 -8.73 11.71
CA LYS A 297 7.03 -8.72 11.89
C LYS A 297 6.64 -8.55 13.35
N GLY A 298 5.62 -7.75 13.62
CA GLY A 298 5.06 -7.52 14.95
C GLY A 298 4.98 -6.04 15.29
N VAL A 299 5.04 -5.71 16.57
CA VAL A 299 5.07 -4.31 17.03
C VAL A 299 6.47 -3.74 16.82
N PHE A 300 6.65 -3.03 15.71
CA PHE A 300 7.90 -2.38 15.31
C PHE A 300 7.65 -0.91 14.91
N PRO A 301 7.48 0.00 15.88
CA PRO A 301 6.93 1.34 15.62
C PRO A 301 7.93 2.37 15.07
N ALA A 302 9.23 2.11 15.16
CA ALA A 302 10.26 3.05 14.70
C ALA A 302 11.59 2.36 14.39
N LEU A 303 12.15 2.68 13.23
CA LEU A 303 13.51 2.37 12.83
C LEU A 303 14.37 3.62 13.06
N ARG A 304 15.63 3.45 13.47
CA ARG A 304 16.53 4.58 13.77
C ARG A 304 17.99 4.26 13.45
N MET A 305 18.30 3.95 12.18
CA MET A 305 19.65 3.55 11.75
C MET A 305 20.72 4.62 11.96
N GLY A 306 20.35 5.90 12.05
CA GLY A 306 21.28 6.97 12.44
C GLY A 306 21.98 6.76 13.79
N PHE A 307 21.44 5.88 14.63
CA PHE A 307 21.97 5.52 15.96
C PHE A 307 22.56 4.10 16.01
N ALA A 308 22.60 3.40 14.87
CA ALA A 308 23.41 2.20 14.70
C ALA A 308 24.89 2.57 14.48
N ASP A 309 25.78 1.60 14.62
CA ASP A 309 27.19 1.77 14.25
C ASP A 309 27.34 1.99 12.73
N ILE A 310 28.51 2.52 12.36
CA ILE A 310 28.76 2.96 10.98
C ILE A 310 28.70 1.83 9.96
N ASP A 311 29.20 0.65 10.34
CA ASP A 311 29.23 -0.51 9.46
C ASP A 311 27.81 -1.02 9.22
N SER A 312 26.96 -1.03 10.27
CA SER A 312 25.57 -1.47 10.17
C SER A 312 24.68 -0.54 9.34
N ARG A 313 24.77 0.77 9.54
CA ARG A 313 23.98 1.72 8.73
C ARG A 313 24.45 1.79 7.27
N SER A 314 25.75 1.60 7.02
CA SER A 314 26.29 1.52 5.65
C SER A 314 25.96 0.20 4.97
N ALA A 315 25.65 -0.86 5.73
CA ALA A 315 25.24 -2.13 5.17
C ALA A 315 23.81 -2.10 4.60
N LEU A 316 22.93 -1.22 5.08
CA LEU A 316 21.56 -1.12 4.53
C LEU A 316 21.60 -0.60 3.08
N VAL A 317 21.11 -1.42 2.16
CA VAL A 317 21.12 -1.12 0.72
C VAL A 317 19.73 -1.02 0.11
N ASP A 318 18.70 -1.59 0.74
CA ASP A 318 17.32 -1.55 0.23
C ASP A 318 16.26 -1.70 1.34
N VAL A 319 15.07 -1.16 1.07
CA VAL A 319 13.80 -1.52 1.73
C VAL A 319 12.91 -2.13 0.66
N ALA A 320 12.69 -3.44 0.78
CA ALA A 320 11.97 -4.23 -0.21
C ALA A 320 10.48 -4.36 0.08
N GLN A 321 10.05 -4.12 1.33
CA GLN A 321 8.63 -4.09 1.71
C GLN A 321 8.44 -3.29 2.99
N TRP A 322 7.44 -2.41 3.04
CA TRP A 322 7.08 -1.67 4.26
C TRP A 322 6.25 -2.49 5.24
N GLY A 323 5.38 -3.34 4.69
CA GLY A 323 4.46 -4.18 5.43
C GLY A 323 3.31 -3.39 6.03
N THR A 324 2.70 -3.94 7.08
CA THR A 324 1.53 -3.33 7.75
C THR A 324 1.89 -2.58 9.03
N ASN A 325 3.17 -2.30 9.25
CA ASN A 325 3.64 -1.59 10.42
C ASN A 325 3.09 -0.16 10.45
N VAL A 326 2.38 0.18 11.53
CA VAL A 326 1.98 1.56 11.83
C VAL A 326 3.18 2.27 12.45
N TRP A 327 3.80 3.17 11.71
CA TRP A 327 5.00 3.87 12.16
C TRP A 327 4.62 5.03 13.08
N GLN A 328 5.28 5.11 14.23
CA GLN A 328 5.09 6.19 15.20
C GLN A 328 6.14 7.30 15.03
N SER A 329 7.30 6.96 14.44
CA SER A 329 8.32 7.94 14.08
C SER A 329 9.20 7.44 12.95
N MET A 330 9.56 8.37 12.05
CA MET A 330 10.60 8.17 11.05
C MET A 330 11.86 9.00 11.34
N ALA A 331 11.95 9.59 12.54
CA ALA A 331 13.07 10.43 12.91
C ALA A 331 14.39 9.64 12.87
N ASN A 332 15.33 10.06 12.02
CA ASN A 332 16.63 9.43 11.79
C ASN A 332 16.55 7.96 11.33
N ALA A 333 15.45 7.56 10.68
CA ALA A 333 15.25 6.17 10.26
C ALA A 333 16.37 5.66 9.33
N PHE A 334 16.79 6.47 8.37
CA PHE A 334 17.82 6.16 7.36
C PHE A 334 18.98 7.16 7.39
N ALA A 335 19.16 7.87 8.51
CA ALA A 335 20.24 8.84 8.64
C ALA A 335 21.61 8.16 8.51
N SER A 336 22.47 8.74 7.68
CA SER A 336 23.81 8.27 7.32
C SER A 336 23.84 6.84 6.77
N CYS A 337 22.74 6.33 6.20
CA CYS A 337 22.72 5.11 5.41
C CYS A 337 23.31 5.38 4.01
N THR A 338 24.63 5.43 3.92
CA THR A 338 25.32 5.99 2.74
C THR A 338 25.27 5.12 1.49
N ASN A 339 24.94 3.83 1.62
CA ASN A 339 24.83 2.90 0.49
C ASN A 339 23.38 2.64 0.06
N LEU A 340 22.40 3.22 0.76
CA LEU A 340 20.99 3.18 0.36
C LEU A 340 20.79 4.09 -0.85
N ILE A 341 20.38 3.52 -1.98
CA ILE A 341 20.23 4.24 -3.25
C ILE A 341 18.75 4.46 -3.59
N ASP A 342 17.93 3.44 -3.43
CA ASP A 342 16.51 3.42 -3.77
C ASP A 342 15.75 2.49 -2.81
N PHE A 343 14.45 2.38 -2.98
CA PHE A 343 13.60 1.35 -2.39
C PHE A 343 13.00 0.50 -3.50
N SER A 344 13.14 -0.83 -3.42
CA SER A 344 12.44 -1.75 -4.33
C SER A 344 10.99 -2.03 -3.91
N ALA A 345 10.61 -1.62 -2.69
CA ALA A 345 9.25 -1.71 -2.17
C ALA A 345 8.20 -1.18 -3.14
N THR A 346 7.14 -1.96 -3.31
CA THR A 346 5.97 -1.60 -4.13
C THR A 346 4.79 -1.12 -3.29
N ASP A 347 4.83 -1.35 -1.99
CA ASP A 347 3.93 -0.81 -0.98
C ASP A 347 4.47 0.50 -0.39
N VAL A 348 3.66 1.16 0.45
CA VAL A 348 4.01 2.43 1.11
C VAL A 348 3.88 2.29 2.63
N PRO A 349 4.68 3.01 3.43
CA PRO A 349 4.59 2.96 4.88
C PRO A 349 3.27 3.55 5.37
N ASP A 350 2.68 2.93 6.40
CA ASP A 350 1.60 3.57 7.17
C ASP A 350 2.19 4.62 8.12
N LEU A 351 2.12 5.88 7.70
CA LEU A 351 2.61 7.04 8.43
C LEU A 351 1.52 7.72 9.27
N SER A 352 0.37 7.08 9.46
CA SER A 352 -0.79 7.70 10.11
C SER A 352 -0.52 8.14 11.55
N GLU A 353 0.48 7.59 12.24
CA GLU A 353 0.90 8.03 13.57
C GLU A 353 2.21 8.87 13.58
N VAL A 354 2.84 9.10 12.43
CA VAL A 354 4.10 9.85 12.35
C VAL A 354 3.85 11.35 12.45
N VAL A 355 4.35 11.95 13.53
CA VAL A 355 4.33 13.42 13.74
C VAL A 355 5.71 14.05 13.50
N ASP A 356 6.78 13.25 13.62
CA ASP A 356 8.17 13.69 13.56
C ASP A 356 8.99 12.83 12.59
N MET A 357 9.53 13.47 11.55
CA MET A 357 10.38 12.87 10.52
C MET A 357 11.80 13.45 10.53
N ASN A 358 12.22 14.13 11.62
CA ASN A 358 13.49 14.85 11.62
C ASN A 358 14.67 13.98 11.16
N SER A 359 15.50 14.54 10.28
CA SER A 359 16.74 13.94 9.80
C SER A 359 16.59 12.54 9.19
N MET A 360 15.40 12.15 8.71
CA MET A 360 15.12 10.79 8.23
C MET A 360 16.15 10.27 7.22
N PHE A 361 16.56 11.08 6.24
CA PHE A 361 17.56 10.76 5.21
C PHE A 361 18.81 11.64 5.31
N SER A 362 19.05 12.26 6.47
CA SER A 362 20.21 13.13 6.66
C SER A 362 21.49 12.34 6.38
N GLU A 363 22.38 12.85 5.53
CA GLU A 363 23.62 12.21 5.08
C GLU A 363 23.45 10.87 4.33
N ALA A 364 22.25 10.51 3.89
CA ALA A 364 22.04 9.40 2.95
C ALA A 364 22.48 9.83 1.54
N THR A 365 23.79 10.02 1.36
CA THR A 365 24.37 10.77 0.23
C THR A 365 24.03 10.22 -1.17
N LEU A 366 23.74 8.92 -1.27
CA LEU A 366 23.38 8.26 -2.53
C LEU A 366 21.87 8.05 -2.73
N PHE A 367 21.06 8.32 -1.69
CA PHE A 367 19.63 8.07 -1.74
C PHE A 367 18.95 8.97 -2.77
N ASN A 368 18.19 8.34 -3.67
CA ASN A 368 17.39 8.99 -4.68
C ASN A 368 16.12 8.17 -4.97
N GLY A 369 15.61 7.48 -3.95
CA GLY A 369 14.44 6.62 -4.09
C GLY A 369 13.12 7.37 -4.11
N ASN A 370 12.10 6.78 -4.75
CA ASN A 370 10.79 7.39 -4.88
C ASN A 370 10.00 7.29 -3.57
N ILE A 371 9.61 8.44 -3.02
CA ILE A 371 8.82 8.57 -1.79
C ILE A 371 7.63 9.53 -1.97
N GLY A 372 7.27 9.83 -3.23
CA GLY A 372 6.27 10.85 -3.55
C GLY A 372 4.82 10.45 -3.26
N ASP A 373 4.59 9.17 -2.95
CA ASP A 373 3.28 8.60 -2.62
C ASP A 373 3.07 8.43 -1.09
N TRP A 374 4.01 8.90 -0.28
CA TRP A 374 3.91 8.82 1.18
C TRP A 374 2.96 9.89 1.73
N ASP A 375 1.96 9.47 2.51
CA ASP A 375 1.05 10.40 3.20
C ASP A 375 1.74 10.99 4.44
N THR A 376 2.11 12.27 4.36
CA THR A 376 2.74 13.01 5.47
C THR A 376 1.76 13.92 6.22
N GLY A 377 0.45 13.73 6.05
CA GLY A 377 -0.60 14.65 6.54
C GLY A 377 -0.71 14.82 8.06
N ASN A 378 0.01 14.04 8.86
CA ASN A 378 0.13 14.20 10.32
C ASN A 378 1.48 14.78 10.79
N VAL A 379 2.44 14.92 9.87
CA VAL A 379 3.80 15.37 10.18
C VAL A 379 3.79 16.87 10.48
N THR A 380 4.44 17.25 11.58
CA THR A 380 4.62 18.66 11.99
C THR A 380 6.08 19.11 11.93
N ASN A 381 7.01 18.16 12.00
CA ASN A 381 8.44 18.43 12.01
C ASN A 381 9.15 17.74 10.83
N MET A 382 9.64 18.55 9.88
CA MET A 382 10.43 18.12 8.73
C MET A 382 11.88 18.65 8.79
N TYR A 383 12.37 18.92 10.01
CA TYR A 383 13.75 19.35 10.23
C TYR A 383 14.75 18.43 9.53
N GLY A 384 15.55 18.97 8.61
CA GLY A 384 16.71 18.28 8.07
C GLY A 384 16.46 16.94 7.36
N ILE A 385 15.24 16.65 6.87
CA ILE A 385 14.92 15.33 6.28
C ILE A 385 15.96 14.91 5.24
N PHE A 386 16.33 15.80 4.32
CA PHE A 386 17.26 15.55 3.22
C PHE A 386 18.59 16.30 3.39
N ALA A 387 18.94 16.72 4.61
CA ALA A 387 20.20 17.40 4.85
C ALA A 387 21.38 16.53 4.36
N ASN A 388 22.21 17.03 3.45
CA ASN A 388 23.31 16.29 2.81
C ASN A 388 22.91 15.02 2.05
N ALA A 389 21.65 14.83 1.67
CA ALA A 389 21.21 13.78 0.76
C ALA A 389 21.57 14.16 -0.69
N HIS A 390 22.87 14.23 -0.99
CA HIS A 390 23.40 14.88 -2.19
C HIS A 390 22.78 14.41 -3.52
N ALA A 391 22.46 13.12 -3.64
CA ALA A 391 21.88 12.55 -4.85
C ALA A 391 20.36 12.77 -5.00
N PHE A 392 19.65 13.12 -3.92
CA PHE A 392 18.19 13.14 -3.90
C PHE A 392 17.61 14.22 -4.81
N ASN A 393 16.80 13.80 -5.78
CA ASN A 393 16.13 14.67 -6.74
C ASN A 393 14.82 14.07 -7.27
N GLN A 394 14.10 13.31 -6.45
CA GLN A 394 12.79 12.74 -6.81
C GLN A 394 11.64 13.71 -6.51
N PRO A 395 10.57 13.72 -7.33
CA PRO A 395 9.36 14.46 -7.00
C PRO A 395 8.75 13.98 -5.69
N LEU A 396 8.41 14.92 -4.80
CA LEU A 396 7.82 14.61 -3.48
C LEU A 396 6.28 14.50 -3.53
N VAL A 397 5.64 14.88 -4.63
CA VAL A 397 4.20 14.66 -4.85
C VAL A 397 4.02 14.00 -6.21
N GLN A 398 3.56 12.75 -6.24
CA GLN A 398 3.27 12.04 -7.49
C GLN A 398 1.79 11.74 -7.69
N THR A 399 1.04 11.54 -6.60
CA THR A 399 -0.39 11.20 -6.62
C THR A 399 -1.22 12.08 -5.69
N GLU A 400 -2.54 12.07 -5.88
CA GLU A 400 -3.48 12.65 -4.92
C GLU A 400 -3.41 11.82 -3.61
N GLY A 401 -2.85 12.41 -2.54
CA GLY A 401 -2.62 11.72 -1.27
C GLY A 401 -1.15 11.51 -0.90
N GLY A 402 -0.20 11.93 -1.76
CA GLY A 402 1.22 12.02 -1.43
C GLY A 402 1.54 13.11 -0.40
N TRP A 403 2.76 13.67 -0.44
CA TRP A 403 3.22 14.59 0.61
C TRP A 403 2.25 15.75 0.87
N ASN A 404 1.86 15.91 2.14
CA ASN A 404 0.96 16.94 2.62
C ASN A 404 1.63 17.75 3.74
N THR A 405 2.02 18.99 3.42
CA THR A 405 2.75 19.86 4.34
C THR A 405 1.85 20.76 5.19
N SER A 406 0.52 20.64 5.10
CA SER A 406 -0.43 21.59 5.72
C SER A 406 -0.35 21.68 7.25
N LYS A 407 0.26 20.70 7.93
CA LYS A 407 0.49 20.74 9.39
C LYS A 407 1.93 21.05 9.79
N VAL A 408 2.84 21.18 8.83
CA VAL A 408 4.27 21.34 9.08
C VAL A 408 4.52 22.73 9.65
N THR A 409 5.22 22.78 10.78
CA THR A 409 5.63 24.03 11.43
C THR A 409 7.14 24.29 11.30
N ASN A 410 7.95 23.25 11.09
CA ASN A 410 9.40 23.35 10.98
C ASN A 410 9.91 22.66 9.70
N MET A 411 10.50 23.45 8.80
CA MET A 411 11.18 23.01 7.57
C MET A 411 12.67 23.40 7.56
N SER A 412 13.22 23.82 8.70
CA SER A 412 14.62 24.22 8.78
C SER A 412 15.55 23.08 8.40
N PHE A 413 16.67 23.43 7.78
CA PHE A 413 17.70 22.50 7.28
C PHE A 413 17.22 21.43 6.28
N MET A 414 15.96 21.44 5.82
CA MET A 414 15.37 20.30 5.09
C MET A 414 16.20 19.83 3.89
N PHE A 415 16.78 20.75 3.13
CA PHE A 415 17.70 20.49 2.02
C PHE A 415 19.07 21.17 2.28
N TYR A 416 19.52 21.21 3.53
CA TYR A 416 20.83 21.75 3.88
C TYR A 416 21.95 21.00 3.14
N ASN A 417 22.98 21.71 2.71
CA ASN A 417 24.14 21.13 2.04
C ASN A 417 25.46 21.59 2.67
N GLU A 418 26.29 20.65 3.06
CA GLU A 418 27.66 20.86 3.52
C GLU A 418 28.62 19.99 2.72
N GLY A 419 29.53 20.63 2.00
CA GLY A 419 30.35 19.98 0.99
C GLY A 419 29.51 19.48 -0.19
N GLY A 420 30.15 18.77 -1.11
CA GLY A 420 29.46 18.06 -2.19
C GLY A 420 28.61 18.93 -3.13
N THR A 421 27.64 18.29 -3.79
CA THR A 421 26.66 18.95 -4.67
C THR A 421 25.29 18.36 -4.36
N HIS A 422 24.37 19.21 -3.92
CA HIS A 422 22.98 18.83 -3.70
C HIS A 422 22.19 18.98 -5.02
N THR A 423 21.69 17.87 -5.56
CA THR A 423 21.06 17.83 -6.89
C THR A 423 19.58 18.22 -6.89
N PHE A 424 18.94 18.26 -5.72
CA PHE A 424 17.51 18.57 -5.59
C PHE A 424 17.11 19.86 -6.28
N ASN A 425 16.17 19.74 -7.24
CA ASN A 425 15.61 20.85 -7.98
C ASN A 425 14.18 20.53 -8.46
N GLN A 426 13.39 19.84 -7.64
CA GLN A 426 12.01 19.48 -7.96
C GLN A 426 11.02 20.56 -7.54
N ASP A 427 9.91 20.65 -8.28
CA ASP A 427 8.84 21.63 -8.04
C ASP A 427 8.21 21.43 -6.64
N LEU A 428 8.14 22.52 -5.89
CA LEU A 428 7.55 22.59 -4.54
C LEU A 428 6.33 23.53 -4.48
N SER A 429 5.82 23.98 -5.63
CA SER A 429 4.76 24.99 -5.71
C SER A 429 3.42 24.54 -5.10
N SER A 430 3.22 23.22 -4.95
CA SER A 430 2.03 22.61 -4.35
C SER A 430 2.05 22.53 -2.82
N TRP A 431 3.17 22.84 -2.18
CA TRP A 431 3.29 22.76 -0.72
C TRP A 431 2.47 23.84 -0.05
N ASP A 432 1.71 23.44 0.97
CA ASP A 432 1.08 24.35 1.92
C ASP A 432 2.09 24.71 3.01
N THR A 433 2.58 25.94 2.98
CA THR A 433 3.53 26.48 3.96
C THR A 433 2.86 27.38 4.99
N SER A 434 1.52 27.48 5.00
CA SER A 434 0.79 28.46 5.80
C SER A 434 0.96 28.29 7.31
N ASN A 435 1.37 27.11 7.79
CA ASN A 435 1.66 26.85 9.20
C ASN A 435 3.16 26.86 9.55
N VAL A 436 4.04 27.04 8.57
CA VAL A 436 5.49 27.00 8.78
C VAL A 436 5.95 28.25 9.51
N THR A 437 6.72 28.06 10.59
CA THR A 437 7.28 29.17 11.39
C THR A 437 8.79 29.31 11.23
N ASP A 438 9.48 28.24 10.80
CA ASP A 438 10.94 28.18 10.67
C ASP A 438 11.36 27.54 9.34
N MET A 439 12.07 28.32 8.52
CA MET A 439 12.67 27.94 7.23
C MET A 439 14.19 28.15 7.24
N SER A 440 14.79 28.32 8.42
CA SER A 440 16.22 28.58 8.56
C SER A 440 17.07 27.50 7.88
N TYR A 441 18.12 27.91 7.19
CA TYR A 441 19.07 27.02 6.50
C TYR A 441 18.50 26.07 5.44
N MET A 442 17.21 26.16 5.09
CA MET A 442 16.48 25.13 4.32
C MET A 442 17.16 24.72 3.02
N PHE A 443 17.74 25.67 2.27
CA PHE A 443 18.48 25.44 1.02
C PHE A 443 19.93 25.94 1.10
N SER A 444 20.47 26.10 2.30
CA SER A 444 21.81 26.67 2.48
C SER A 444 22.92 25.72 2.02
N SER A 445 24.04 26.28 1.57
CA SER A 445 25.21 25.51 1.12
C SER A 445 26.52 26.05 1.69
N PHE A 446 27.29 25.18 2.34
CA PHE A 446 28.60 25.47 2.93
C PHE A 446 29.66 24.59 2.29
N GLY A 447 30.56 25.18 1.50
CA GLY A 447 31.65 24.48 0.81
C GLY A 447 31.20 23.57 -0.35
N GLY A 448 29.98 23.74 -0.85
CA GLY A 448 29.37 22.90 -1.89
C GLY A 448 28.49 23.65 -2.88
N SER A 449 27.91 22.93 -3.83
CA SER A 449 26.98 23.49 -4.82
C SER A 449 25.53 23.09 -4.59
N HIS A 450 24.59 24.02 -4.77
CA HIS A 450 23.16 23.79 -4.58
C HIS A 450 22.38 24.03 -5.89
N ALA A 451 21.71 22.99 -6.41
CA ALA A 451 21.05 23.04 -7.71
C ALA A 451 19.65 23.68 -7.70
N PHE A 452 19.08 23.93 -6.52
CA PHE A 452 17.71 24.38 -6.36
C PHE A 452 17.45 25.75 -6.99
N ASN A 453 16.45 25.81 -7.88
CA ASN A 453 16.03 27.03 -8.59
C ASN A 453 14.54 26.98 -9.03
N GLN A 454 13.65 26.42 -8.21
CA GLN A 454 12.22 26.36 -8.52
C GLN A 454 11.46 27.59 -8.03
N ASP A 455 10.37 27.94 -8.71
CA ASP A 455 9.49 29.05 -8.34
C ASP A 455 8.79 28.78 -7.01
N LEU A 456 8.93 29.70 -6.06
CA LEU A 456 8.33 29.65 -4.72
C LEU A 456 7.28 30.75 -4.51
N SER A 457 6.82 31.40 -5.57
CA SER A 457 5.88 32.52 -5.48
C SER A 457 4.51 32.13 -4.90
N SER A 458 4.15 30.85 -4.90
CA SER A 458 2.91 30.32 -4.33
C SER A 458 2.95 30.08 -2.82
N TRP A 459 4.13 30.10 -2.20
CA TRP A 459 4.27 29.81 -0.77
C TRP A 459 3.64 30.91 0.09
N ASP A 460 2.87 30.48 1.08
CA ASP A 460 2.36 31.35 2.14
C ASP A 460 3.40 31.43 3.26
N THR A 461 4.07 32.57 3.37
CA THR A 461 5.11 32.83 4.38
C THR A 461 4.61 33.71 5.53
N SER A 462 3.29 33.94 5.64
CA SER A 462 2.70 34.88 6.61
C SER A 462 2.95 34.51 8.08
N ASN A 463 3.22 33.25 8.38
CA ASN A 463 3.56 32.77 9.72
C ASN A 463 5.06 32.51 9.94
N VAL A 464 5.90 32.68 8.92
CA VAL A 464 7.34 32.40 9.02
C VAL A 464 8.01 33.50 9.84
N THR A 465 8.76 33.11 10.85
CA THR A 465 9.47 34.02 11.78
C THR A 465 10.98 33.99 11.61
N ASP A 466 11.54 32.88 11.13
CA ASP A 466 12.97 32.68 10.93
C ASP A 466 13.27 32.17 9.50
N MET A 467 14.09 32.94 8.79
CA MET A 467 14.60 32.63 7.44
C MET A 467 16.14 32.77 7.38
N ILE A 468 16.83 32.69 8.52
CA ILE A 468 18.27 32.86 8.56
C ILE A 468 18.95 31.88 7.61
N TYR A 469 19.92 32.36 6.83
CA TYR A 469 20.70 31.55 5.88
C TYR A 469 19.91 30.76 4.81
N MET A 470 18.60 30.97 4.62
CA MET A 470 17.75 30.07 3.81
C MET A 470 18.32 29.68 2.44
N PHE A 471 18.88 30.64 1.68
CA PHE A 471 19.53 30.43 0.37
C PHE A 471 21.01 30.81 0.38
N TYR A 472 21.65 30.72 1.54
CA TYR A 472 23.03 31.11 1.72
C TYR A 472 23.98 30.22 0.93
N ASN A 473 25.05 30.82 0.40
CA ASN A 473 26.21 30.08 -0.09
C ASN A 473 27.53 30.62 0.46
N GLU A 474 28.38 29.69 0.89
CA GLU A 474 29.80 29.93 1.15
C GLU A 474 30.65 28.89 0.41
N GLY A 475 31.72 29.33 -0.26
CA GLY A 475 32.74 28.42 -0.78
C GLY A 475 32.31 27.53 -1.96
N GLY A 476 31.20 27.83 -2.64
CA GLY A 476 30.72 27.08 -3.81
C GLY A 476 29.82 27.89 -4.74
N SER A 477 28.73 27.28 -5.21
CA SER A 477 27.74 27.95 -6.07
C SER A 477 26.31 27.61 -5.65
N HIS A 478 25.39 28.54 -5.85
CA HIS A 478 23.97 28.30 -5.62
C HIS A 478 23.21 28.77 -6.85
N ALA A 479 22.29 27.94 -7.33
CA ALA A 479 21.58 28.18 -8.59
C ALA A 479 20.33 29.04 -8.44
N PHE A 480 20.06 29.60 -7.25
CA PHE A 480 18.76 30.17 -6.94
C PHE A 480 18.61 31.55 -7.58
N ASP A 481 17.74 31.64 -8.57
CA ASP A 481 17.48 32.84 -9.35
C ASP A 481 15.98 33.04 -9.56
N GLN A 482 15.23 33.15 -8.47
CA GLN A 482 13.80 33.40 -8.46
C GLN A 482 13.45 34.65 -7.66
N SER A 483 12.42 35.38 -8.09
CA SER A 483 11.92 36.51 -7.32
C SER A 483 11.09 36.07 -6.12
N LEU A 484 11.34 36.67 -4.95
CA LEU A 484 10.58 36.46 -3.71
C LEU A 484 9.59 37.61 -3.43
N ALA A 485 9.27 38.41 -4.45
CA ALA A 485 8.44 39.61 -4.31
C ALA A 485 7.04 39.35 -3.71
N ALA A 486 6.50 38.15 -3.93
CA ALA A 486 5.17 37.75 -3.49
C ALA A 486 5.10 37.41 -2.00
N TRP A 487 6.23 37.03 -1.37
CA TRP A 487 6.25 36.54 0.00
C TRP A 487 5.75 37.58 1.00
N ASP A 488 4.99 37.11 1.99
CA ASP A 488 4.66 37.90 3.17
C ASP A 488 5.83 37.83 4.16
N ILE A 489 6.30 38.99 4.59
CA ILE A 489 7.46 39.13 5.48
C ILE A 489 7.07 39.77 6.82
N GLY A 490 5.79 40.07 7.05
CA GLY A 490 5.34 40.85 8.19
C GLY A 490 5.61 40.20 9.55
N SER A 491 5.67 38.87 9.60
CA SER A 491 5.95 38.10 10.82
C SER A 491 7.45 37.79 11.02
N VAL A 492 8.29 38.11 10.04
CA VAL A 492 9.70 37.71 10.08
C VAL A 492 10.45 38.50 11.13
N THR A 493 11.27 37.80 11.92
CA THR A 493 12.11 38.37 12.96
C THR A 493 13.60 38.25 12.65
N ASP A 494 14.01 37.29 11.82
CA ASP A 494 15.39 37.14 11.36
C ASP A 494 15.47 36.70 9.89
N MET A 495 16.27 37.42 9.10
CA MET A 495 16.64 37.09 7.71
C MET A 495 18.17 37.15 7.51
N SER A 496 18.95 37.04 8.59
CA SER A 496 20.38 37.29 8.52
C SER A 496 21.02 36.34 7.51
N TYR A 497 21.74 36.94 6.55
CA TYR A 497 22.44 36.23 5.48
C TYR A 497 21.56 35.39 4.54
N MET A 498 20.23 35.53 4.59
CA MET A 498 19.27 34.70 3.85
C MET A 498 19.64 34.57 2.35
N LEU A 499 20.09 35.66 1.72
CA LEU A 499 20.34 35.73 0.28
C LEU A 499 21.82 35.83 -0.12
N SER A 500 22.76 35.76 0.83
CA SER A 500 24.19 35.89 0.51
C SER A 500 24.63 34.83 -0.50
N ASN A 501 25.20 35.28 -1.62
CA ASN A 501 25.76 34.44 -2.69
C ASN A 501 24.79 33.39 -3.24
N SER A 502 23.47 33.61 -3.12
CA SER A 502 22.39 32.69 -3.55
C SER A 502 22.35 32.40 -5.06
N GLY A 503 23.04 33.22 -5.85
CA GLY A 503 23.03 33.13 -7.33
C GLY A 503 21.97 34.00 -7.98
N MET A 504 21.18 34.75 -7.20
CA MET A 504 20.12 35.60 -7.74
C MET A 504 20.68 36.65 -8.71
N SER A 505 20.06 36.74 -9.88
CA SER A 505 20.33 37.80 -10.85
C SER A 505 19.93 39.18 -10.30
N PRO A 506 20.54 40.26 -10.81
CA PRO A 506 20.15 41.61 -10.45
C PRO A 506 18.66 41.90 -10.65
N GLU A 507 18.05 41.32 -11.69
CA GLU A 507 16.63 41.46 -12.03
C GLU A 507 15.74 40.86 -10.94
N ASN A 508 15.99 39.60 -10.56
CA ASN A 508 15.19 38.90 -9.55
C ASN A 508 15.41 39.46 -8.15
N TYR A 509 16.64 39.86 -7.81
CA TYR A 509 16.91 40.52 -6.54
C TYR A 509 16.23 41.90 -6.46
N SER A 510 16.25 42.67 -7.56
CA SER A 510 15.53 43.95 -7.62
C SER A 510 14.02 43.78 -7.51
N ALA A 511 13.45 42.80 -8.20
CA ALA A 511 12.03 42.48 -8.11
C ALA A 511 11.64 42.13 -6.66
N THR A 512 12.47 41.34 -5.97
CA THR A 512 12.30 40.99 -4.56
C THR A 512 12.29 42.24 -3.66
N LEU A 513 13.32 43.09 -3.77
CA LEU A 513 13.38 44.34 -3.02
C LEU A 513 12.18 45.25 -3.29
N ILE A 514 11.77 45.39 -4.55
CA ILE A 514 10.60 46.19 -4.96
C ILE A 514 9.32 45.64 -4.35
N GLY A 515 9.13 44.32 -4.38
CA GLY A 515 7.97 43.65 -3.80
C GLY A 515 7.84 43.94 -2.32
N TRP A 516 8.93 43.75 -1.56
CA TRP A 516 8.96 43.97 -0.12
C TRP A 516 8.85 45.45 0.26
N GLY A 517 9.64 46.33 -0.36
CA GLY A 517 9.65 47.76 -0.05
C GLY A 517 8.40 48.54 -0.49
N ASN A 518 7.49 47.92 -1.23
CA ASN A 518 6.19 48.49 -1.62
C ASN A 518 5.00 47.94 -0.81
N LYS A 519 5.22 47.04 0.14
CA LYS A 519 4.17 46.60 1.08
C LYS A 519 3.76 47.77 1.99
N ALA A 520 2.60 47.65 2.63
CA ALA A 520 2.19 48.62 3.64
C ALA A 520 3.16 48.58 4.84
N ASP A 521 3.35 49.71 5.52
CA ASP A 521 4.34 49.82 6.62
C ASP A 521 4.12 48.78 7.74
N ASP A 522 2.86 48.37 7.99
CA ASP A 522 2.49 47.34 8.97
C ASP A 522 2.75 45.90 8.49
N GLN A 523 3.20 45.73 7.26
CA GLN A 523 3.58 44.46 6.63
C GLN A 523 5.08 44.35 6.37
N ILE A 524 5.88 45.32 6.84
CA ILE A 524 7.35 45.31 6.76
C ILE A 524 7.88 45.27 8.19
N PRO A 525 8.61 44.21 8.60
CA PRO A 525 9.18 44.12 9.93
C PRO A 525 10.30 45.15 10.14
N ASP A 526 10.48 45.63 11.37
CA ASP A 526 11.54 46.58 11.70
C ASP A 526 12.88 45.87 12.01
N TYR A 527 13.99 46.56 11.73
CA TYR A 527 15.35 46.18 12.14
C TYR A 527 15.87 44.84 11.60
N ILE A 528 15.38 44.39 10.44
CA ILE A 528 15.86 43.18 9.78
C ILE A 528 17.27 43.37 9.20
N SER A 529 18.11 42.37 9.37
CA SER A 529 19.38 42.22 8.65
C SER A 529 19.18 41.21 7.53
N LEU A 530 19.35 41.60 6.27
CA LEU A 530 19.17 40.69 5.13
C LEU A 530 20.49 40.00 4.71
N GLY A 531 21.63 40.69 4.91
CA GLY A 531 22.94 40.23 4.47
C GLY A 531 22.99 39.64 3.05
N PRO A 532 22.61 40.34 1.97
CA PRO A 532 22.65 39.82 0.59
C PRO A 532 24.05 40.00 -0.02
N HIS A 533 25.09 39.50 0.65
CA HIS A 533 26.46 39.65 0.18
C HIS A 533 26.64 39.00 -1.20
N GLY A 534 27.43 39.63 -2.06
CA GLY A 534 27.68 39.14 -3.42
C GLY A 534 26.56 39.40 -4.43
N LEU A 535 25.38 39.88 -4.00
CA LEU A 535 24.29 40.22 -4.92
C LEU A 535 24.34 41.68 -5.37
N GLU A 536 24.11 41.91 -6.66
CA GLU A 536 23.94 43.22 -7.28
C GLU A 536 22.46 43.46 -7.58
N TYR A 537 22.03 44.72 -7.65
CA TYR A 537 20.64 45.09 -8.01
C TYR A 537 20.63 46.04 -9.21
N CYS A 538 19.52 46.09 -9.94
CA CYS A 538 19.31 46.99 -11.06
C CYS A 538 19.34 48.45 -10.61
N SER A 539 19.96 49.33 -11.38
CA SER A 539 19.85 50.77 -11.17
C SER A 539 18.48 51.25 -11.65
N GLY A 540 17.76 51.98 -10.80
CA GLY A 540 16.42 52.48 -11.15
C GLY A 540 15.69 53.13 -9.99
N VAL A 541 14.76 54.04 -10.33
CA VAL A 541 14.02 54.80 -9.32
C VAL A 541 13.14 53.92 -8.42
N ALA A 542 12.56 52.84 -8.96
CA ALA A 542 11.67 51.96 -8.22
C ALA A 542 12.41 51.17 -7.13
N VAL A 543 13.54 50.54 -7.48
CA VAL A 543 14.36 49.79 -6.51
C VAL A 543 15.09 50.70 -5.55
N SER A 544 15.56 51.88 -5.97
CA SER A 544 16.10 52.88 -5.03
C SER A 544 15.06 53.35 -4.01
N PHE A 545 13.80 53.53 -4.43
CA PHE A 545 12.69 53.86 -3.52
C PHE A 545 12.42 52.70 -2.54
N ALA A 546 12.33 51.47 -3.05
CA ALA A 546 12.09 50.30 -2.21
C ALA A 546 13.21 50.08 -1.16
N ILE A 547 14.48 50.17 -1.56
CA ILE A 547 15.62 50.13 -0.64
C ILE A 547 15.51 51.25 0.41
N SER A 548 15.11 52.46 0.01
CA SER A 548 14.94 53.57 0.95
C SER A 548 13.86 53.30 1.98
N ASN A 549 12.72 52.70 1.61
CA ASN A 549 11.67 52.35 2.56
C ASN A 549 12.17 51.33 3.58
N LEU A 550 12.82 50.27 3.10
CA LEU A 550 13.37 49.22 3.95
C LEU A 550 14.45 49.76 4.91
N THR A 551 15.39 50.59 4.42
CA THR A 551 16.60 50.98 5.18
C THR A 551 16.49 52.29 5.96
N ASN A 552 15.55 53.17 5.64
CA ASN A 552 15.40 54.43 6.36
C ASN A 552 15.15 54.17 7.85
N PRO A 553 15.75 54.95 8.77
CA PRO A 553 15.52 54.76 10.20
C PRO A 553 14.02 54.78 10.54
N VAL A 554 13.60 53.93 11.48
CA VAL A 554 12.20 53.90 11.97
C VAL A 554 11.71 55.27 12.44
N ALA A 555 12.59 56.08 13.05
CA ALA A 555 12.28 57.45 13.45
C ALA A 555 11.92 58.40 12.30
N ASN A 556 12.24 58.04 11.05
CA ASN A 556 11.96 58.78 9.83
C ASN A 556 10.87 58.11 8.97
N GLY A 557 10.14 57.13 9.50
CA GLY A 557 9.07 56.43 8.77
C GLY A 557 9.55 55.40 7.76
N GLY A 558 10.75 54.82 7.95
CA GLY A 558 11.16 53.58 7.28
C GLY A 558 11.22 52.41 8.27
N ASN A 559 11.90 51.32 7.91
CA ASN A 559 11.96 50.11 8.74
C ASN A 559 13.34 49.80 9.34
N GLY A 560 14.36 50.62 9.07
CA GLY A 560 15.68 50.50 9.70
C GLY A 560 16.46 49.22 9.36
N TRP A 561 16.21 48.61 8.20
CA TRP A 561 16.90 47.40 7.75
C TRP A 561 18.40 47.64 7.53
N THR A 562 19.19 46.59 7.72
CA THR A 562 20.60 46.54 7.31
C THR A 562 20.75 45.66 6.07
N ILE A 563 21.11 46.30 4.94
CA ILE A 563 21.27 45.64 3.63
C ILE A 563 22.68 45.91 3.09
N ASN A 564 23.48 44.85 2.95
CA ASN A 564 24.90 44.90 2.54
C ASN A 564 25.16 44.23 1.17
N HIS A 565 24.35 44.58 0.17
CA HIS A 565 24.54 44.18 -1.24
C HIS A 565 25.80 44.75 -1.89
N ALA A 566 26.25 44.15 -3.00
CA ALA A 566 27.48 44.49 -3.71
C ALA A 566 27.41 45.82 -4.50
N GLY A 567 26.21 46.27 -4.88
CA GLY A 567 26.00 47.55 -5.55
C GLY A 567 24.96 47.52 -6.66
N ALA A 568 24.82 48.64 -7.36
CA ALA A 568 23.89 48.80 -8.47
C ALA A 568 24.56 48.51 -9.83
N VAL A 569 23.82 47.89 -10.75
CA VAL A 569 24.24 47.60 -12.13
C VAL A 569 23.18 48.03 -13.15
N ASN A 570 23.55 48.09 -14.43
CA ASN A 570 22.56 48.32 -15.49
C ASN A 570 21.94 46.98 -15.90
N CYS A 571 20.63 46.84 -15.68
CA CYS A 571 19.86 45.69 -16.16
C CYS A 571 19.26 45.96 -17.55
N PRO A 572 18.94 44.92 -18.33
CA PRO A 572 18.34 45.01 -19.66
C PRO A 572 16.99 45.72 -19.74
#